data_AF-W7IWK2-F1
#
_entry.id   AF-W7IWK2-F1
#
_cell.length_a   1.000
_cell.length_b   1.000
_cell.length_c   1.000
_cell.angle_alpha   90.00
_cell.angle_beta   90.00
_cell.angle_gamma   90.00
#
_symmetry.space_group_name_H-M   'P 1'
#
loop_
_entity.id
_entity.type
_entity.pdbx_description
1 polymer ?
#
loop_
_entity_poly.entity_id
_entity_poly.type
_entity_poly.pdbx_seq_one_letter_code
_entity_poly.pdbx_strand_id
1 'polypeptide(L)'
;MEPGESDAEAVVRETREETGLEVVPGRLVGSVLREAPNGVFHIHDYACVVTGGDLRAGDDADDVQWVNLAIFTTLDWDNLLVEQLADTLRGWNVLPR
;
A
#
# COMPACT_ATOMS: atom_id res chain seq x y z
N MET A 1 9.09 -4.47 8.81
CA MET A 1 9.65 -3.72 9.96
C MET A 1 10.81 -4.52 10.53
N GLU A 2 12.02 -4.14 10.16
CA GLU A 2 13.23 -4.70 10.75
C GLU A 2 13.39 -4.21 12.21
N PRO A 3 14.08 -4.98 13.07
CA PRO A 3 14.33 -4.54 14.44
C PRO A 3 15.06 -3.19 14.50
N GLY A 4 14.39 -2.16 15.03
CA GLY A 4 14.93 -0.81 15.15
C GLY A 4 14.58 0.14 14.00
N GLU A 5 13.88 -0.36 12.98
CA GLU A 5 13.39 0.43 11.85
C GLU A 5 12.15 1.25 12.24
N SER A 6 12.11 2.52 11.87
CA SER A 6 10.91 3.36 11.96
C SER A 6 9.95 3.08 10.80
N ASP A 7 8.67 3.40 10.96
CA ASP A 7 7.66 3.23 9.90
C ASP A 7 8.09 3.92 8.60
N ALA A 8 8.68 5.11 8.69
CA ALA A 8 9.10 5.86 7.52
C ALA A 8 10.27 5.19 6.79
N GLU A 9 11.22 4.61 7.52
CA GLU A 9 12.33 3.84 6.93
C GLU A 9 11.81 2.59 6.23
N ALA A 10 10.89 1.86 6.88
CA ALA A 10 10.26 0.69 6.30
C ALA A 10 9.49 1.05 5.02
N VAL A 11 8.65 2.09 5.04
CA VAL A 11 7.88 2.51 3.85
C VAL A 11 8.82 2.84 2.69
N VAL A 12 9.95 3.53 2.93
CA VAL A 12 10.92 3.85 1.88
C VAL A 12 11.56 2.59 1.31
N ARG A 13 11.99 1.66 2.18
CA ARG A 13 12.67 0.43 1.76
C ARG A 13 11.71 -0.52 1.03
N GLU A 14 10.59 -0.88 1.66
CA GLU A 14 9.61 -1.84 1.12
C GLU A 14 9.02 -1.33 -0.20
N THR A 15 8.65 -0.03 -0.30
CA THR A 15 8.12 0.51 -1.56
C THR A 15 9.11 0.35 -2.71
N ARG A 16 10.41 0.54 -2.44
CA ARG A 16 11.46 0.37 -3.45
C ARG A 16 11.67 -1.10 -3.81
N GLU A 17 11.61 -2.01 -2.85
CA GLU A 17 11.79 -3.45 -3.04
C GLU A 17 10.61 -4.07 -3.81
N GLU A 18 9.38 -3.74 -3.43
CA GLU A 18 8.14 -4.32 -3.96
C GLU A 18 7.68 -3.67 -5.29
N THR A 19 7.99 -2.39 -5.52
CA THR A 19 7.47 -1.63 -6.67
C THR A 19 8.52 -0.95 -7.54
N GLY A 20 9.79 -0.96 -7.12
CA GLY A 20 10.88 -0.24 -7.80
C GLY A 20 10.86 1.28 -7.63
N LEU A 21 9.86 1.85 -6.95
CA LEU A 21 9.70 3.28 -6.77
C LEU A 21 10.47 3.83 -5.58
N GLU A 22 11.06 5.02 -5.75
CA GLU A 22 11.63 5.80 -4.66
C GLU A 22 10.59 6.80 -4.17
N VAL A 23 10.35 6.84 -2.86
CA VAL A 23 9.30 7.68 -2.25
C VAL A 23 9.78 8.49 -1.06
N VAL A 24 9.08 9.59 -0.79
CA VAL A 24 9.12 10.31 0.48
C VAL A 24 7.79 10.08 1.21
N PRO A 25 7.78 9.41 2.38
CA PRO A 25 6.59 9.23 3.18
C PRO A 25 6.08 10.58 3.69
N GLY A 26 4.78 10.82 3.51
CA GLY A 26 4.09 11.98 4.04
C GLY A 26 3.32 11.64 5.32
N ARG A 27 2.08 12.11 5.41
CA ARG A 27 1.22 11.88 6.58
C ARG A 27 0.73 10.42 6.61
N LEU A 28 0.55 9.89 7.82
CA LEU A 28 -0.27 8.69 8.06
C LEU A 28 -1.70 8.96 7.57
N VAL A 29 -2.21 8.08 6.71
CA VAL A 29 -3.60 8.08 6.21
C VAL A 29 -4.52 7.44 7.23
N GLY A 30 -4.11 6.30 7.78
CA GLY A 30 -4.88 5.52 8.72
C GLY A 30 -4.15 4.25 9.11
N SER A 31 -4.74 3.51 10.04
CA SER A 31 -4.20 2.25 10.53
C SER A 31 -5.31 1.21 10.63
N VAL A 32 -4.95 -0.05 10.38
CA VAL A 32 -5.85 -1.18 10.59
C VAL A 32 -5.17 -2.29 11.38
N LEU A 33 -5.98 -3.05 12.10
CA LEU A 33 -5.58 -4.34 12.68
C LEU A 33 -6.11 -5.45 11.77
N ARG A 34 -5.25 -6.43 11.46
CA ARG A 34 -5.58 -7.59 10.64
C ARG A 34 -5.14 -8.86 11.34
N GLU A 35 -6.09 -9.78 11.52
CA GLU A 35 -5.79 -11.12 12.02
C GLU A 35 -4.96 -11.87 10.97
N ALA A 36 -3.98 -12.63 11.45
CA ALA A 36 -3.12 -13.48 10.65
C ALA A 36 -2.85 -14.79 11.39
N PRO A 37 -2.38 -15.85 10.70
CA PRO A 37 -2.16 -17.16 11.34
C PRO A 37 -1.30 -17.12 12.61
N ASN A 38 -0.38 -16.16 12.71
CA ASN A 38 0.60 -16.04 13.79
C ASN A 38 0.44 -14.78 14.65
N GLY A 39 -0.74 -14.14 14.65
CA GLY A 39 -1.03 -12.97 15.48
C GLY A 39 -1.82 -11.89 14.74
N VAL A 40 -1.71 -10.66 15.22
CA VAL A 40 -2.39 -9.50 14.62
C VAL A 40 -1.35 -8.59 14.01
N PHE A 41 -1.49 -8.29 12.72
CA PHE A 41 -0.74 -7.22 12.08
C PHE A 41 -1.37 -5.87 12.39
N HIS A 42 -0.52 -4.93 12.80
CA HIS A 42 -0.87 -3.52 12.84
C HIS A 42 -0.28 -2.85 11.62
N ILE A 43 -1.14 -2.45 10.68
CA ILE A 43 -0.75 -1.91 9.39
C ILE A 43 -0.99 -0.41 9.41
N HIS A 44 0.03 0.36 9.01
CA HIS A 44 0.01 1.82 8.95
C HIS A 44 0.16 2.25 7.49
N ASP A 45 -0.86 2.92 6.94
CA ASP A 45 -0.86 3.37 5.55
C ASP A 45 -0.44 4.83 5.45
N TYR A 46 0.60 5.12 4.66
CA TYR A 46 1.13 6.47 4.49
C TYR A 46 0.83 7.03 3.10
N ALA A 47 0.57 8.34 3.03
CA ALA A 47 0.49 9.04 1.76
C ALA A 47 1.91 9.43 1.31
N CYS A 48 2.42 8.75 0.29
CA CYS A 48 3.78 8.93 -0.21
C CYS A 48 3.82 9.81 -1.47
N VAL A 49 4.95 10.50 -1.65
CA VAL A 49 5.28 11.22 -2.90
C VAL A 49 6.38 10.45 -3.61
N VAL A 50 6.14 10.04 -4.86
CA VAL A 50 7.19 9.43 -5.70
C VAL A 50 8.20 10.48 -6.10
N THR A 51 9.48 10.17 -5.90
CA THR A 51 10.61 11.05 -6.23
C THR A 51 11.53 10.47 -7.29
N GLY A 52 11.39 9.19 -7.62
CA GLY A 52 12.23 8.50 -8.59
C GLY A 52 11.89 7.01 -8.72
N GLY A 53 12.78 6.26 -9.36
CA GLY A 53 12.59 4.84 -9.64
C GLY A 53 11.76 4.57 -10.89
N ASP A 54 11.76 3.30 -11.30
CA ASP A 54 10.96 2.79 -12.40
C ASP A 54 9.98 1.76 -11.85
N LEU A 55 8.71 1.89 -12.22
CA LEU A 55 7.66 0.99 -11.75
C LEU A 55 7.93 -0.43 -12.25
N ARG A 56 8.18 -1.36 -11.33
CA ARG A 56 8.43 -2.77 -11.62
C ARG A 56 8.01 -3.64 -10.44
N ALA A 57 7.36 -4.76 -10.72
CA ALA A 57 6.99 -5.70 -9.68
C ALA A 57 8.24 -6.28 -9.00
N GLY A 58 8.17 -6.37 -7.68
CA GLY A 58 9.09 -7.10 -6.81
C GLY A 58 9.09 -8.60 -7.11
N ASP A 59 9.78 -9.37 -6.29
CA ASP A 59 9.79 -10.83 -6.39
C ASP A 59 8.57 -11.49 -5.72
N ASP A 60 7.86 -10.74 -4.90
CA ASP A 60 6.65 -11.11 -4.16
C ASP A 60 5.35 -10.76 -4.90
N ALA A 61 5.44 -10.09 -6.05
CA ALA A 61 4.32 -9.70 -6.88
C ALA A 61 4.50 -10.13 -8.35
N ASP A 62 3.43 -10.66 -8.96
CA ASP A 62 3.43 -11.02 -10.39
C ASP A 62 3.34 -9.79 -11.31
N ASP A 63 2.74 -8.69 -10.84
CA ASP A 63 2.52 -7.47 -11.62
C ASP A 63 2.43 -6.23 -10.71
N VAL A 64 2.62 -5.05 -11.28
CA VAL A 64 2.47 -3.75 -10.62
C VAL A 64 1.86 -2.73 -11.58
N GLN A 65 0.92 -1.93 -11.10
CA GLN A 65 0.26 -0.91 -11.93
C GLN A 65 -0.18 0.31 -11.13
N TRP A 66 -0.24 1.45 -11.83
CA TRP A 66 -0.93 2.64 -11.33
C TRP A 66 -2.44 2.46 -11.49
N VAL A 67 -3.17 2.61 -10.38
CA VAL A 67 -4.62 2.44 -10.35
C VAL A 67 -5.29 3.79 -10.09
N ASN A 68 -6.10 4.26 -11.05
CA ASN A 68 -6.98 5.41 -10.86
C ASN A 68 -8.37 4.97 -10.35
N LEU A 69 -9.26 5.93 -10.08
CA LEU A 69 -10.61 5.61 -9.56
C LEU A 69 -11.41 4.66 -10.45
N ALA A 70 -11.31 4.80 -11.78
CA ALA A 70 -12.07 3.98 -12.71
C ALA A 70 -11.60 2.52 -12.65
N ILE A 71 -10.28 2.29 -12.72
CA ILE A 71 -9.69 0.95 -12.60
C ILE A 71 -10.02 0.36 -11.23
N PHE A 72 -9.85 1.15 -10.15
CA PHE A 72 -10.18 0.71 -8.80
C PHE A 72 -11.63 0.24 -8.68
N THR A 73 -12.57 1.00 -9.26
CA THR A 73 -14.00 0.66 -9.22
C THR A 73 -14.30 -0.63 -9.99
N THR A 74 -13.63 -0.86 -11.12
CA THR A 74 -13.74 -2.12 -11.86
C THR A 74 -13.20 -3.29 -11.05
N LEU A 75 -12.01 -3.16 -10.44
CA LEU A 75 -11.42 -4.21 -9.61
C LEU A 75 -12.30 -4.54 -8.39
N ASP A 76 -12.90 -3.53 -7.77
CA ASP A 76 -13.82 -3.72 -6.63
C ASP A 76 -15.11 -4.43 -7.07
N TRP A 77 -15.72 -4.01 -8.18
CA TRP A 77 -16.92 -4.67 -8.73
C TRP A 77 -16.63 -6.14 -9.02
N ASP A 78 -15.53 -6.42 -9.70
CA ASP A 78 -15.16 -7.77 -10.12
C ASP A 78 -14.60 -8.63 -8.97
N ASN A 79 -14.59 -8.11 -7.73
CA ASN A 79 -14.08 -8.78 -6.54
C ASN A 79 -12.61 -9.25 -6.70
N LEU A 80 -11.80 -8.41 -7.32
CA LEU A 80 -10.37 -8.61 -7.56
C LEU A 80 -9.48 -7.85 -6.55
N LEU A 81 -10.07 -7.06 -5.66
CA LEU A 81 -9.37 -6.43 -4.55
C LEU A 81 -9.28 -7.39 -3.36
N VAL A 82 -8.21 -7.24 -2.56
CA VAL A 82 -8.13 -7.93 -1.27
C VAL A 82 -9.27 -7.47 -0.35
N GLU A 83 -9.77 -8.39 0.47
CA GLU A 83 -10.84 -8.13 1.41
C GLU A 83 -10.58 -6.86 2.24
N GLN A 84 -11.63 -6.08 2.47
CA GLN A 84 -11.64 -4.83 3.26
C GLN A 84 -10.83 -3.66 2.68
N LEU A 85 -10.08 -3.81 1.58
CA LEU A 85 -9.32 -2.69 1.00
C LEU A 85 -10.24 -1.53 0.62
N ALA A 86 -11.29 -1.80 -0.16
CA ALA A 86 -12.20 -0.76 -0.64
C ALA A 86 -12.94 -0.04 0.51
N ASP A 87 -13.46 -0.79 1.48
CA ASP A 87 -14.16 -0.21 2.62
C ASP A 87 -13.22 0.59 3.53
N THR A 88 -11.97 0.15 3.69
CA THR A 88 -10.95 0.88 4.45
C THR A 88 -10.62 2.21 3.78
N LEU A 89 -10.31 2.21 2.48
CA LEU A 89 -10.00 3.44 1.73
C LEU A 89 -11.19 4.41 1.65
N ARG A 90 -12.43 3.88 1.54
CA ARG A 90 -13.67 4.68 1.64
C ARG A 90 -13.82 5.31 3.02
N GLY A 91 -13.61 4.53 4.09
CA GLY A 91 -13.71 5.00 5.47
C GLY A 91 -12.71 6.13 5.78
N TRP A 92 -11.53 6.08 5.17
CA TRP A 92 -10.52 7.13 5.27
C TRP A 92 -10.69 8.28 4.27
N ASN A 93 -11.65 8.19 3.36
CA ASN A 93 -11.89 9.17 2.29
C ASN A 93 -10.65 9.42 1.41
N VAL A 94 -9.95 8.34 1.04
CA VAL A 94 -8.71 8.39 0.23
C VAL A 94 -8.74 7.42 -0.96
N LEU A 95 -9.91 7.23 -1.58
CA LEU A 95 -9.97 6.50 -2.84
C LEU A 95 -9.02 7.11 -3.89
N PRO A 96 -8.45 6.30 -4.80
CA PRO A 96 -7.59 6.78 -5.87
C PRO A 96 -8.26 7.88 -6.69
N ARG A 97 -7.44 8.80 -7.25
CA ARG A 97 -7.90 9.93 -8.07
C ARG A 97 -7.68 9.69 -9.55
#